data_AF-A0A1B6E302-F1
#
_entry.id   AF-A0A1B6E302-F1
#
_cell.length_a   1.000
_cell.length_b   1.000
_cell.length_c   1.000
_cell.angle_alpha   90.00
_cell.angle_beta   90.00
_cell.angle_gamma   90.00
#
_symmetry.space_group_name_H-M   'P 1'
#
loop_
_entity.id
_entity.type
_entity.pdbx_description
1 polymer ?
#
loop_
_entity_poly.entity_id
_entity_poly.type
_entity_poly.pdbx_seq_one_letter_code
_entity_poly.pdbx_strand_id
1 'polypeptide(L)'
;PGAMFRLAEEFFVSLNLSAMPPDFWANSILEEPLERPVVCQPSAWDFCNGRDYRIKMCTHTDMSDLITAHHEMAHIQYFLQYKNQPKIFRDGANPGFHEAVSEAIALSVATPHHLQTLGLLLNSADDVPHNINYLFTLAMDKVAFLPFSLALDFWRWDLFQGTTSRDRYNCHWWDLREKLSGIKPPVLRSEVDFDAGAKYHVPANIPYIRYFVGTVLQFQIHRAMCRAAGQSGTNTAYGQPLHKCDIYRSKEAGRILAKLMEKGASEPWSEVLYAATGETKLDGSAIREFFQPLEDWLRNENRRTQEFVGWSYDGDYCKYSIETANLQVYGGFYNTASSITSMDMFIYCLIISVNVFYNKMY
;
A
#
# COMPACT_ATOMS: atom_id res chain seq x y z
N PRO A 1 10.04 20.71 -0.02
CA PRO A 1 8.64 20.45 0.42
C PRO A 1 7.56 21.29 -0.28
N GLY A 2 7.50 22.62 -0.06
CA GLY A 2 6.40 23.46 -0.57
C GLY A 2 6.18 23.42 -2.08
N ALA A 3 7.26 23.33 -2.88
CA ALA A 3 7.17 23.20 -4.33
C ALA A 3 6.46 21.89 -4.77
N MET A 4 6.64 20.79 -4.04
CA MET A 4 6.01 19.49 -4.36
C MET A 4 4.48 19.57 -4.23
N PHE A 5 3.99 20.24 -3.18
CA PHE A 5 2.55 20.49 -3.02
C PHE A 5 2.00 21.47 -4.06
N ARG A 6 2.80 22.43 -4.53
CA ARG A 6 2.39 23.32 -5.63
C ARG A 6 2.27 22.58 -6.96
N LEU A 7 3.18 21.64 -7.23
CA LEU A 7 3.06 20.74 -8.38
C LEU A 7 1.80 19.87 -8.26
N ALA A 8 1.52 19.33 -7.08
CA ALA A 8 0.28 18.60 -6.84
C ALA A 8 -0.97 19.46 -7.07
N GLU A 9 -0.98 20.70 -6.57
CA GLU A 9 -2.11 21.64 -6.79
C GLU A 9 -2.31 21.91 -8.29
N GLU A 10 -1.21 22.17 -9.01
CA GLU A 10 -1.26 22.40 -10.46
C GLU A 10 -1.80 21.18 -11.22
N PHE A 11 -1.41 19.96 -10.82
CA PHE A 11 -1.95 18.73 -11.38
C PHE A 11 -3.49 18.71 -11.29
N PHE A 12 -4.07 18.94 -10.10
CA PHE A 12 -5.53 18.92 -9.94
C PHE A 12 -6.23 20.08 -10.65
N VAL A 13 -5.63 21.28 -10.64
CA VAL A 13 -6.16 22.44 -11.40
C VAL A 13 -6.16 22.15 -12.90
N SER A 14 -5.15 21.45 -13.42
CA SER A 14 -5.08 21.03 -14.83
C SER A 14 -6.26 20.13 -15.23
N LEU A 15 -6.80 19.35 -14.28
CA LEU A 15 -7.98 18.50 -14.45
C LEU A 15 -9.30 19.27 -14.29
N ASN A 16 -9.26 20.61 -14.19
CA ASN A 16 -10.43 21.46 -13.93
C ASN A 16 -11.08 21.19 -12.56
N LEU A 17 -10.26 20.82 -11.56
CA LEU A 17 -10.66 20.77 -10.15
C LEU A 17 -10.24 22.07 -9.42
N SER A 18 -10.62 22.18 -8.15
CA SER A 18 -10.39 23.42 -7.38
C SER A 18 -8.92 23.58 -6.99
N ALA A 19 -8.42 24.81 -6.97
CA ALA A 19 -7.16 25.10 -6.26
C ALA A 19 -7.34 24.95 -4.74
N MET A 20 -6.24 24.81 -4.01
CA MET A 20 -6.28 24.72 -2.54
C MET A 20 -6.64 26.08 -1.94
N PRO A 21 -7.50 26.11 -0.90
CA PRO A 21 -7.86 27.37 -0.25
C PRO A 21 -6.65 28.02 0.45
N PRO A 22 -6.62 29.36 0.65
CA PRO A 22 -5.51 30.02 1.35
C PRO A 22 -5.23 29.45 2.74
N ASP A 23 -6.28 29.08 3.47
CA ASP A 23 -6.17 28.50 4.82
C ASP A 23 -5.45 27.14 4.82
N PHE A 24 -5.52 26.37 3.73
CA PHE A 24 -4.77 25.12 3.59
C PHE A 24 -3.27 25.38 3.64
N TRP A 25 -2.79 26.38 2.89
CA TRP A 25 -1.37 26.74 2.84
C TRP A 25 -0.88 27.36 4.14
N ALA A 26 -1.72 28.14 4.82
CA ALA A 26 -1.35 28.79 6.07
C ALA A 26 -1.25 27.81 7.25
N ASN A 27 -2.08 26.75 7.25
CA ASN A 27 -2.27 25.92 8.44
C ASN A 27 -1.79 24.47 8.32
N SER A 28 -1.44 24.00 7.13
CA SER A 28 -0.90 22.65 6.93
C SER A 28 0.53 22.52 7.45
N ILE A 29 0.89 21.31 7.89
CA ILE A 29 2.26 20.95 8.27
C ILE A 29 2.82 20.13 7.11
N LEU A 30 3.59 20.79 6.24
CA LEU A 30 4.17 20.21 5.02
C LEU A 30 5.66 19.90 5.18
N GLU A 31 6.22 20.18 6.34
CA GLU A 31 7.61 19.94 6.73
C GLU A 31 7.64 19.73 8.24
N GLU A 32 8.61 18.96 8.73
CA GLU A 32 8.73 18.69 10.17
C GLU A 32 9.08 19.99 10.93
N PRO A 33 8.26 20.41 11.92
CA PRO A 33 8.56 21.59 12.71
C PRO A 33 9.72 21.31 13.68
N LEU A 34 10.70 22.22 13.74
CA LEU A 34 11.88 22.05 14.60
C LEU A 34 11.57 22.21 16.10
N GLU A 35 10.49 22.91 16.47
CA GLU A 35 10.22 23.27 17.86
C GLU A 35 9.43 22.21 18.64
N ARG A 36 8.87 21.20 17.97
CA ARG A 36 8.01 20.20 18.64
C ARG A 36 7.99 18.86 17.92
N PRO A 37 7.88 17.75 18.66
CA PRO A 37 7.63 16.45 18.05
C PRO A 37 6.24 16.42 17.41
N VAL A 38 6.14 15.79 16.24
CA VAL A 38 4.87 15.54 15.54
C VAL A 38 4.81 14.10 15.06
N VAL A 39 3.59 13.59 14.88
CA VAL A 39 3.41 12.29 14.22
C VAL A 39 3.60 12.51 12.72
N CYS A 40 4.71 12.01 12.17
CA CYS A 40 5.08 12.26 10.77
C CYS A 40 4.28 11.47 9.72
N GLN A 41 3.50 10.46 10.13
CA GLN A 41 2.67 9.67 9.21
C GLN A 41 1.79 10.61 8.35
N PRO A 42 1.87 10.55 7.00
CA PRO A 42 1.05 11.36 6.10
C PRO A 42 -0.44 11.20 6.42
N SER A 43 -1.17 12.32 6.36
CA SER A 43 -2.62 12.34 6.58
C SER A 43 -3.23 13.66 6.12
N ALA A 44 -4.43 13.57 5.54
CA ALA A 44 -5.29 14.69 5.18
C ALA A 44 -6.46 14.84 6.18
N TRP A 45 -6.85 16.08 6.46
CA TRP A 45 -7.80 16.41 7.52
C TRP A 45 -8.90 17.37 7.03
N ASP A 46 -10.16 16.98 7.21
CA ASP A 46 -11.33 17.86 7.12
C ASP A 46 -11.76 18.29 8.53
N PHE A 47 -11.69 19.59 8.82
CA PHE A 47 -12.11 20.16 10.13
C PHE A 47 -13.63 20.36 10.22
N CYS A 48 -14.39 19.82 9.25
CA CYS A 48 -15.84 19.67 9.26
C CYS A 48 -16.63 21.00 9.21
N ASN A 49 -15.96 22.13 9.00
CA ASN A 49 -16.57 23.46 8.95
C ASN A 49 -16.79 23.97 7.52
N GLY A 50 -16.44 23.17 6.50
CA GLY A 50 -16.60 23.52 5.09
C GLY A 50 -15.53 24.48 4.54
N ARG A 51 -14.55 24.88 5.35
CA ARG A 51 -13.52 25.89 5.02
C ARG A 51 -12.09 25.41 5.27
N ASP A 52 -11.85 24.75 6.39
CA ASP A 52 -10.53 24.39 6.90
C ASP A 52 -10.20 22.92 6.58
N TYR A 53 -9.20 22.75 5.74
CA TYR A 53 -8.68 21.47 5.28
C TYR A 53 -7.17 21.52 5.33
N ARG A 54 -6.51 20.47 5.81
CA ARG A 54 -5.06 20.49 6.06
C ARG A 54 -4.40 19.16 5.74
N ILE A 55 -3.13 19.22 5.38
CA ILE A 55 -2.25 18.06 5.34
C ILE A 55 -1.26 18.14 6.51
N LYS A 56 -0.93 16.98 7.07
CA LYS A 56 0.16 16.80 8.04
C LYS A 56 1.09 15.70 7.54
N MET A 57 2.24 16.10 7.02
CA MET A 57 3.28 15.24 6.46
C MET A 57 4.67 15.84 6.71
N CYS A 58 5.61 15.04 7.20
CA CYS A 58 7.03 15.41 7.28
C CYS A 58 7.69 15.11 5.93
N THR A 59 7.56 16.04 4.98
CA THR A 59 7.93 15.80 3.58
C THR A 59 9.43 15.94 3.33
N HIS A 60 10.02 14.88 2.78
CA HIS A 60 11.37 14.83 2.23
C HIS A 60 11.34 15.17 0.75
N THR A 61 12.45 15.66 0.21
CA THR A 61 12.52 16.06 -1.21
C THR A 61 12.97 14.87 -2.06
N ASP A 62 12.06 13.93 -2.27
CA ASP A 62 12.25 12.75 -3.12
C ASP A 62 10.98 12.39 -3.91
N MET A 63 11.08 11.37 -4.77
CA MET A 63 9.98 10.93 -5.64
C MET A 63 8.83 10.28 -4.85
N SER A 64 9.14 9.53 -3.78
CA SER A 64 8.13 8.86 -2.96
C SER A 64 7.22 9.89 -2.29
N ASP A 65 7.82 10.95 -1.73
CA ASP A 65 7.09 12.01 -1.06
C ASP A 65 6.40 12.95 -2.06
N LEU A 66 6.87 13.05 -3.32
CA LEU A 66 6.15 13.76 -4.38
C LEU A 66 4.84 13.04 -4.72
N ILE A 67 4.90 11.71 -4.89
CA ILE A 67 3.71 10.89 -5.15
C ILE A 67 2.76 10.95 -3.95
N THR A 68 3.31 10.85 -2.73
CA THR A 68 2.52 10.96 -1.49
C THR A 68 1.85 12.33 -1.35
N ALA A 69 2.51 13.42 -1.74
CA ALA A 69 1.89 14.75 -1.76
C ALA A 69 0.66 14.81 -2.69
N HIS A 70 0.71 14.14 -3.85
CA HIS A 70 -0.46 14.01 -4.74
C HIS A 70 -1.54 13.13 -4.14
N HIS A 71 -1.17 12.00 -3.51
CA HIS A 71 -2.09 11.13 -2.78
C HIS A 71 -2.85 11.91 -1.70
N GLU A 72 -2.15 12.61 -0.81
CA GLU A 72 -2.78 13.35 0.29
C GLU A 72 -3.62 14.53 -0.21
N MET A 73 -3.17 15.20 -1.27
CA MET A 73 -3.95 16.29 -1.87
C MET A 73 -5.20 15.79 -2.60
N ALA A 74 -5.22 14.55 -3.10
CA ALA A 74 -6.44 13.94 -3.62
C ALA A 74 -7.51 13.77 -2.53
N HIS A 75 -7.12 13.43 -1.30
CA HIS A 75 -8.05 13.41 -0.16
C HIS A 75 -8.64 14.80 0.10
N ILE A 76 -7.81 15.85 0.04
CA ILE A 76 -8.29 17.24 0.18
C ILE A 76 -9.26 17.60 -0.96
N GLN A 77 -8.98 17.20 -2.21
CA GLN A 77 -9.92 17.41 -3.32
C GLN A 77 -11.26 16.72 -3.06
N TYR A 78 -11.24 15.49 -2.55
CA TYR A 78 -12.46 14.78 -2.15
C TYR A 78 -13.25 15.59 -1.11
N PHE A 79 -12.56 16.10 -0.07
CA PHE A 79 -13.17 16.96 0.95
C PHE A 79 -13.82 18.21 0.35
N LEU A 80 -13.14 18.85 -0.59
CA LEU A 80 -13.63 20.05 -1.25
C LEU A 80 -14.86 19.79 -2.12
N GLN A 81 -14.95 18.63 -2.78
CA GLN A 81 -16.06 18.29 -3.68
C GLN A 81 -17.36 18.03 -2.92
N TYR A 82 -17.33 17.27 -1.81
CA TYR A 82 -18.53 16.99 -1.03
C TYR A 82 -18.80 18.00 0.10
N LYS A 83 -18.06 19.12 0.19
CA LYS A 83 -18.16 20.06 1.32
C LYS A 83 -19.57 20.62 1.56
N ASN A 84 -20.41 20.64 0.52
CA ASN A 84 -21.79 21.13 0.59
C ASN A 84 -22.79 20.04 0.98
N GLN A 85 -22.39 18.77 1.04
CA GLN A 85 -23.24 17.69 1.55
C GLN A 85 -23.52 17.88 3.05
N PRO A 86 -24.66 17.40 3.57
CA PRO A 86 -24.87 17.24 5.00
C PRO A 86 -23.70 16.51 5.65
N LYS A 87 -23.30 16.91 6.88
CA LYS A 87 -22.08 16.39 7.52
C LYS A 87 -22.04 14.85 7.59
N ILE A 88 -23.19 14.20 7.77
CA ILE A 88 -23.30 12.73 7.81
C ILE A 88 -22.92 12.05 6.48
N PHE A 89 -22.97 12.77 5.35
CA PHE A 89 -22.60 12.26 4.02
C PHE A 89 -21.24 12.76 3.54
N ARG A 90 -20.48 13.50 4.37
CA ARG A 90 -19.12 13.95 4.05
C ARG A 90 -18.09 12.87 4.39
N ASP A 91 -18.16 11.79 3.62
CA ASP A 91 -17.23 10.67 3.60
C ASP A 91 -17.26 10.09 2.17
N GLY A 92 -16.35 9.18 1.83
CA GLY A 92 -16.40 8.48 0.55
C GLY A 92 -17.63 7.59 0.44
N ALA A 93 -18.07 7.30 -0.79
CA ALA A 93 -19.26 6.47 -1.02
C ALA A 93 -19.20 5.09 -0.31
N ASN A 94 -17.98 4.56 -0.16
CA ASN A 94 -17.64 3.62 0.90
C ASN A 94 -16.19 3.89 1.35
N PRO A 95 -15.70 3.27 2.45
CA PRO A 95 -14.36 3.54 2.98
C PRO A 95 -13.20 3.32 2.00
N GLY A 96 -13.38 2.53 0.94
CA GLY A 96 -12.36 2.30 -0.09
C GLY A 96 -12.28 3.40 -1.15
N PHE A 97 -13.31 4.25 -1.31
CA PHE A 97 -13.31 5.28 -2.36
C PHE A 97 -12.29 6.39 -2.11
N HIS A 98 -12.08 6.79 -0.86
CA HIS A 98 -11.06 7.78 -0.50
C HIS A 98 -9.67 7.30 -0.97
N GLU A 99 -9.29 6.09 -0.57
CA GLU A 99 -8.02 5.47 -0.96
C GLU A 99 -7.95 5.19 -2.47
N ALA A 100 -9.05 4.75 -3.09
CA ALA A 100 -9.05 4.43 -4.51
C ALA A 100 -8.78 5.65 -5.39
N VAL A 101 -9.38 6.80 -5.06
CA VAL A 101 -9.20 8.05 -5.80
C VAL A 101 -7.77 8.55 -5.65
N SER A 102 -7.24 8.61 -4.43
CA SER A 102 -5.87 9.09 -4.19
C SER A 102 -4.82 8.22 -4.87
N GLU A 103 -4.99 6.91 -4.82
CA GLU A 103 -4.09 5.97 -5.47
C GLU A 103 -4.20 5.99 -7.01
N ALA A 104 -5.40 6.20 -7.57
CA ALA A 104 -5.58 6.31 -9.02
C ALA A 104 -4.85 7.53 -9.61
N ILE A 105 -4.74 8.61 -8.83
CA ILE A 105 -3.94 9.80 -9.18
C ILE A 105 -2.45 9.49 -9.14
N ALA A 106 -2.00 8.81 -8.08
CA ALA A 106 -0.61 8.41 -7.92
C ALA A 106 -0.11 7.57 -9.11
N LEU A 107 -0.96 6.70 -9.69
CA LEU A 107 -0.64 5.92 -10.88
C LEU A 107 -0.28 6.78 -12.11
N SER A 108 -0.93 7.92 -12.32
CA SER A 108 -0.59 8.84 -13.43
C SER A 108 0.67 9.65 -13.14
N VAL A 109 0.80 10.15 -11.91
CA VAL A 109 1.92 10.99 -11.48
C VAL A 109 3.25 10.22 -11.48
N ALA A 110 3.21 8.93 -11.18
CA ALA A 110 4.39 8.06 -11.14
C ALA A 110 4.92 7.67 -12.54
N THR A 111 4.23 8.04 -13.63
CA THR A 111 4.66 7.65 -14.97
C THR A 111 5.92 8.42 -15.40
N PRO A 112 6.86 7.77 -16.14
CA PRO A 112 8.01 8.46 -16.71
C PRO A 112 7.64 9.65 -17.60
N HIS A 113 6.53 9.54 -18.35
CA HIS A 113 6.00 10.61 -19.18
C HIS A 113 5.63 11.85 -18.35
N HIS A 114 4.97 11.65 -17.21
CA HIS A 114 4.61 12.74 -16.31
C HIS A 114 5.86 13.43 -15.74
N LEU A 115 6.82 12.67 -15.25
CA LEU A 115 8.07 13.20 -14.71
C LEU A 115 8.88 13.99 -15.76
N GLN A 116 8.85 13.56 -17.03
CA GLN A 116 9.44 14.30 -18.14
C GLN A 116 8.70 15.62 -18.40
N THR A 117 7.37 15.61 -18.34
CA THR A 117 6.55 16.83 -18.49
C THR A 117 6.85 17.86 -17.39
N LEU A 118 7.17 17.40 -16.18
CA LEU A 118 7.60 18.25 -15.07
C LEU A 118 9.08 18.70 -15.16
N GLY A 119 9.83 18.23 -16.17
CA GLY A 119 11.27 18.50 -16.30
C GLY A 119 12.15 17.78 -15.28
N LEU A 120 11.60 16.78 -14.58
CA LEU A 120 12.32 15.98 -13.56
C LEU A 120 13.04 14.77 -14.19
N LEU A 121 12.71 14.42 -15.42
CA LEU A 121 13.36 13.36 -16.19
C LEU A 121 13.73 13.89 -17.58
N LEU A 122 15.02 13.94 -17.91
CA LEU A 122 15.49 14.49 -19.19
C LEU A 122 15.21 13.55 -20.37
N ASN A 123 15.53 12.27 -20.19
CA ASN A 123 15.30 11.20 -21.17
C ASN A 123 14.59 10.05 -20.47
N SER A 124 13.43 9.64 -20.98
CA SER A 124 12.79 8.36 -20.61
C SER A 124 13.09 7.32 -21.68
N ALA A 125 13.78 6.24 -21.32
CA ALA A 125 13.83 5.07 -22.16
C ALA A 125 12.45 4.40 -22.16
N ASP A 126 11.69 4.58 -23.23
CA ASP A 126 10.41 3.89 -23.42
C ASP A 126 10.60 2.57 -24.17
N ASP A 127 11.43 1.69 -23.61
CA ASP A 127 11.69 0.36 -24.16
C ASP A 127 11.02 -0.75 -23.32
N VAL A 128 11.01 -1.97 -23.86
CA VAL A 128 10.36 -3.10 -23.19
C VAL A 128 11.01 -3.42 -21.83
N PRO A 129 12.35 -3.52 -21.68
CA PRO A 129 12.98 -3.79 -20.38
C PRO A 129 12.63 -2.77 -19.29
N HIS A 130 12.65 -1.47 -19.58
CA HIS A 130 12.34 -0.43 -18.59
C HIS A 130 10.87 -0.48 -18.18
N ASN A 131 9.95 -0.70 -19.14
CA ASN A 131 8.53 -0.87 -18.84
C ASN A 131 8.27 -2.11 -17.96
N ILE A 132 8.97 -3.23 -18.20
CA ILE A 132 8.88 -4.41 -17.32
C ILE A 132 9.41 -4.11 -15.92
N ASN A 133 10.55 -3.41 -15.78
CA ASN A 133 11.09 -3.03 -14.47
C ASN A 133 10.13 -2.12 -13.69
N TYR A 134 9.51 -1.15 -14.36
CA TYR A 134 8.49 -0.28 -13.77
C TYR A 134 7.28 -1.08 -13.29
N LEU A 135 6.71 -1.91 -14.17
CA LEU A 135 5.56 -2.74 -13.84
C LEU A 135 5.88 -3.71 -12.70
N PHE A 136 7.07 -4.34 -12.69
CA PHE A 136 7.48 -5.26 -11.63
C PHE A 136 7.58 -4.53 -10.28
N THR A 137 8.20 -3.35 -10.26
CA THR A 137 8.30 -2.51 -9.04
C THR A 137 6.91 -2.16 -8.50
N LEU A 138 6.01 -1.72 -9.38
CA LEU A 138 4.65 -1.39 -8.97
C LEU A 138 3.83 -2.62 -8.57
N ALA A 139 4.06 -3.79 -9.18
CA ALA A 139 3.39 -5.03 -8.81
C ALA A 139 3.80 -5.52 -7.42
N MET A 140 5.06 -5.32 -7.02
CA MET A 140 5.51 -5.59 -5.65
C MET A 140 4.78 -4.73 -4.61
N ASP A 141 4.39 -3.50 -4.97
CA ASP A 141 3.60 -2.63 -4.09
C ASP A 141 2.10 -2.96 -4.16
N LYS A 142 1.50 -3.03 -5.36
CA LYS A 142 0.05 -3.15 -5.53
C LYS A 142 -0.46 -4.58 -5.50
N VAL A 143 0.17 -5.49 -6.25
CA VAL A 143 -0.32 -6.87 -6.41
C VAL A 143 0.04 -7.73 -5.21
N ALA A 144 1.28 -7.66 -4.73
CA ALA A 144 1.71 -8.44 -3.55
C ALA A 144 1.01 -7.99 -2.25
N PHE A 145 0.52 -6.75 -2.20
CA PHE A 145 -0.23 -6.22 -1.06
C PHE A 145 -1.67 -6.75 -0.93
N LEU A 146 -2.34 -7.08 -2.05
CA LEU A 146 -3.71 -7.57 -2.04
C LEU A 146 -3.94 -8.75 -1.07
N PRO A 147 -3.17 -9.86 -1.13
CA PRO A 147 -3.35 -10.97 -0.20
C PRO A 147 -2.99 -10.61 1.26
N PHE A 148 -2.06 -9.67 1.49
CA PHE A 148 -1.81 -9.15 2.85
C PHE A 148 -3.04 -8.46 3.42
N SER A 149 -3.64 -7.56 2.64
CA SER A 149 -4.78 -6.78 3.10
C SER A 149 -6.01 -7.63 3.41
N LEU A 150 -6.25 -8.67 2.61
CA LEU A 150 -7.31 -9.65 2.90
C LEU A 150 -7.02 -10.48 4.14
N ALA A 151 -5.80 -10.99 4.29
CA ALA A 151 -5.44 -11.83 5.44
C ALA A 151 -5.70 -11.11 6.78
N LEU A 152 -5.39 -9.82 6.85
CA LEU A 152 -5.57 -9.03 8.07
C LEU A 152 -7.04 -8.86 8.45
N ASP A 153 -7.90 -8.46 7.52
CA ASP A 153 -9.31 -8.26 7.87
C ASP A 153 -10.09 -9.57 7.95
N PHE A 154 -9.72 -10.62 7.21
CA PHE A 154 -10.27 -11.97 7.44
C PHE A 154 -9.95 -12.45 8.86
N TRP A 155 -8.70 -12.30 9.29
CA TRP A 155 -8.28 -12.61 10.66
C TRP A 155 -9.13 -11.82 11.68
N ARG A 156 -9.29 -10.51 11.51
CA ARG A 156 -10.12 -9.69 12.42
C ARG A 156 -11.59 -10.11 12.41
N TRP A 157 -12.16 -10.40 11.25
CA TRP A 157 -13.55 -10.85 11.16
C TRP A 157 -13.77 -12.18 11.88
N ASP A 158 -12.86 -13.13 11.71
CA ASP A 158 -12.91 -14.41 12.41
C ASP A 158 -12.83 -14.23 13.94
N LEU A 159 -11.97 -13.33 14.39
CA LEU A 159 -11.86 -12.94 15.80
C LEU A 159 -13.15 -12.30 16.33
N PHE A 160 -13.71 -11.33 15.59
CA PHE A 160 -14.93 -10.61 16.01
C PHE A 160 -16.19 -11.48 15.95
N GLN A 161 -16.25 -12.46 15.04
CA GLN A 161 -17.33 -13.44 14.97
C GLN A 161 -17.19 -14.54 16.03
N GLY A 162 -16.01 -14.67 16.64
CA GLY A 162 -15.72 -15.72 17.62
C GLY A 162 -15.44 -17.08 17.00
N THR A 163 -15.17 -17.16 15.69
CA THR A 163 -14.76 -18.40 15.01
C THR A 163 -13.33 -18.81 15.39
N THR A 164 -12.50 -17.83 15.77
CA THR A 164 -11.15 -18.05 16.31
C THR A 164 -11.11 -17.73 17.80
N SER A 165 -10.76 -18.72 18.63
CA SER A 165 -10.56 -18.54 20.06
C SER A 165 -9.25 -17.81 20.38
N ARG A 166 -9.16 -17.22 21.59
CA ARG A 166 -8.00 -16.40 22.00
C ARG A 166 -6.68 -17.18 21.97
N ASP A 167 -6.72 -18.46 22.26
CA ASP A 167 -5.60 -19.40 22.22
C ASP A 167 -5.25 -19.88 20.80
N ARG A 168 -5.80 -19.21 19.78
CA ARG A 168 -5.55 -19.48 18.35
C ARG A 168 -5.30 -18.19 17.56
N TYR A 169 -5.14 -17.04 18.22
CA TYR A 169 -5.01 -15.75 17.54
C TYR A 169 -3.79 -15.69 16.64
N ASN A 170 -2.62 -16.08 17.17
CA ASN A 170 -1.39 -15.93 16.41
C ASN A 170 -1.23 -17.04 15.37
N CYS A 171 -1.64 -18.27 15.69
CA CYS A 171 -1.59 -19.37 14.73
C CYS A 171 -2.57 -19.14 13.57
N HIS A 172 -3.79 -18.69 13.84
CA HIS A 172 -4.75 -18.36 12.79
C HIS A 172 -4.27 -17.22 11.89
N TRP A 173 -3.54 -16.25 12.44
CA TRP A 173 -2.87 -15.22 11.63
C TRP A 173 -1.92 -15.87 10.62
N TRP A 174 -1.00 -16.72 11.07
CA TRP A 174 -0.04 -17.38 10.17
C TRP A 174 -0.69 -18.35 9.18
N ASP A 175 -1.75 -19.06 9.57
CA ASP A 175 -2.54 -19.90 8.66
C ASP A 175 -3.10 -19.08 7.49
N LEU A 176 -3.63 -17.87 7.77
CA LEU A 176 -4.11 -16.95 6.73
C LEU A 176 -2.98 -16.34 5.91
N ARG A 177 -1.83 -16.02 6.52
CA ARG A 177 -0.64 -15.50 5.81
C ARG A 177 -0.10 -16.50 4.81
N GLU A 178 -0.01 -17.76 5.18
CA GLU A 178 0.41 -18.83 4.28
C GLU A 178 -0.66 -19.07 3.20
N LYS A 179 -1.93 -19.24 3.60
CA LYS A 179 -3.02 -19.55 2.66
C LYS A 179 -3.20 -18.49 1.57
N LEU A 180 -3.08 -17.20 1.93
CA LEU A 180 -3.36 -16.11 1.00
C LEU A 180 -2.10 -15.55 0.34
N SER A 181 -0.98 -15.46 1.07
CA SER A 181 0.24 -14.78 0.59
C SER A 181 1.41 -15.74 0.32
N GLY A 182 1.33 -17.01 0.71
CA GLY A 182 2.42 -17.97 0.53
C GLY A 182 3.67 -17.68 1.34
N ILE A 183 3.51 -17.01 2.48
CA ILE A 183 4.62 -16.69 3.37
C ILE A 183 4.49 -17.42 4.71
N LYS A 184 5.63 -17.69 5.33
CA LYS A 184 5.74 -18.30 6.65
C LYS A 184 6.65 -17.46 7.55
N PRO A 185 6.49 -17.56 8.89
CA PRO A 185 7.40 -16.88 9.79
C PRO A 185 8.80 -17.50 9.68
N PRO A 186 9.88 -16.69 9.78
CA PRO A 186 11.25 -17.21 9.71
C PRO A 186 11.67 -17.97 10.98
N VAL A 187 10.90 -17.85 12.07
CA VAL A 187 11.10 -18.54 13.33
C VAL A 187 9.78 -19.11 13.81
N LEU A 188 9.83 -20.22 14.54
CA LEU A 188 8.62 -20.83 15.11
C LEU A 188 7.91 -19.81 16.02
N ARG A 189 6.60 -19.67 15.84
CA ARG A 189 5.76 -18.76 16.63
C ARG A 189 4.88 -19.54 17.60
N SER A 190 4.31 -18.84 18.57
CA SER A 190 3.37 -19.42 19.51
C SER A 190 2.26 -18.45 19.89
N GLU A 191 1.32 -18.91 20.71
CA GLU A 191 0.20 -18.09 21.18
C GLU A 191 0.59 -17.12 22.32
N VAL A 192 1.84 -17.16 22.78
CA VAL A 192 2.39 -16.06 23.60
C VAL A 192 2.80 -14.85 22.75
N ASP A 193 2.95 -15.04 21.44
CA ASP A 193 3.20 -13.96 20.47
C ASP A 193 1.87 -13.35 19.99
N PHE A 194 1.94 -12.11 19.48
CA PHE A 194 0.79 -11.43 18.88
C PHE A 194 1.21 -10.62 17.64
N ASP A 195 1.59 -11.32 16.58
CA ASP A 195 2.26 -10.74 15.41
C ASP A 195 1.35 -9.79 14.63
N ALA A 196 0.06 -10.10 14.52
CA ALA A 196 -0.93 -9.18 13.94
C ALA A 196 -0.98 -7.84 14.69
N GLY A 197 -0.74 -7.84 16.01
CA GLY A 197 -0.69 -6.63 16.85
C GLY A 197 0.48 -5.70 16.53
N ALA A 198 1.53 -6.20 15.88
CA ALA A 198 2.66 -5.37 15.43
C ALA A 198 2.33 -4.51 14.20
N LYS A 199 1.18 -4.74 13.54
CA LYS A 199 0.71 -3.89 12.43
C LYS A 199 -0.19 -2.78 12.94
N TYR A 200 0.26 -1.53 12.87
CA TYR A 200 -0.41 -0.30 13.35
C TYR A 200 -1.95 -0.29 13.33
N HIS A 201 -2.57 -0.70 12.22
CA HIS A 201 -4.03 -0.69 12.04
C HIS A 201 -4.78 -1.60 13.03
N VAL A 202 -4.13 -2.66 13.52
CA VAL A 202 -4.70 -3.57 14.52
C VAL A 202 -4.84 -2.87 15.88
N PRO A 203 -3.78 -2.38 16.55
CA PRO A 203 -3.92 -1.67 17.83
C PRO A 203 -4.64 -0.32 17.69
N ALA A 204 -4.58 0.34 16.53
CA ALA A 204 -5.34 1.57 16.28
C ALA A 204 -6.83 1.33 15.95
N ASN A 205 -7.27 0.07 15.87
CA ASN A 205 -8.63 -0.34 15.52
C ASN A 205 -9.14 0.29 14.20
N ILE A 206 -8.30 0.32 13.17
CA ILE A 206 -8.62 0.89 11.86
C ILE A 206 -8.99 -0.25 10.90
N PRO A 207 -10.22 -0.30 10.34
CA PRO A 207 -10.61 -1.26 9.30
C PRO A 207 -9.60 -1.33 8.15
N TYR A 208 -9.21 -2.55 7.71
CA TYR A 208 -8.14 -2.73 6.72
C TYR A 208 -8.66 -3.06 5.31
N ILE A 209 -9.88 -3.57 5.19
CA ILE A 209 -10.55 -3.95 3.94
C ILE A 209 -10.66 -2.76 2.98
N ARG A 210 -10.64 -1.52 3.50
CA ARG A 210 -10.60 -0.29 2.71
C ARG A 210 -9.43 -0.27 1.73
N TYR A 211 -8.28 -0.86 2.09
CA TYR A 211 -7.10 -0.90 1.25
C TYR A 211 -7.25 -1.94 0.14
N PHE A 212 -7.81 -3.12 0.41
CA PHE A 212 -8.10 -4.11 -0.64
C PHE A 212 -9.08 -3.55 -1.67
N VAL A 213 -10.20 -2.99 -1.20
CA VAL A 213 -11.22 -2.36 -2.06
C VAL A 213 -10.61 -1.18 -2.82
N GLY A 214 -9.82 -0.34 -2.14
CA GLY A 214 -9.10 0.78 -2.72
C GLY A 214 -8.15 0.36 -3.82
N THR A 215 -7.39 -0.73 -3.63
CA THR A 215 -6.47 -1.27 -4.64
C THR A 215 -7.18 -1.88 -5.83
N VAL A 216 -8.35 -2.51 -5.68
CA VAL A 216 -9.11 -2.96 -6.86
C VAL A 216 -9.70 -1.76 -7.61
N LEU A 217 -10.32 -0.85 -6.86
CA LEU A 217 -11.05 0.27 -7.42
C LEU A 217 -10.14 1.32 -8.06
N GLN A 218 -8.91 1.54 -7.55
CA GLN A 218 -7.98 2.52 -8.14
C GLN A 218 -7.69 2.21 -9.61
N PHE A 219 -7.54 0.93 -9.99
CA PHE A 219 -7.29 0.57 -11.40
C PHE A 219 -8.55 0.72 -12.26
N GLN A 220 -9.74 0.44 -11.72
CA GLN A 220 -11.00 0.71 -12.42
C GLN A 220 -11.19 2.21 -12.67
N ILE A 221 -10.95 3.04 -11.66
CA ILE A 221 -11.01 4.51 -11.77
C ILE A 221 -9.95 5.00 -12.75
N HIS A 222 -8.70 4.56 -12.62
CA HIS A 222 -7.61 4.93 -13.53
C HIS A 222 -7.95 4.56 -14.98
N ARG A 223 -8.42 3.34 -15.23
CA ARG A 223 -8.90 2.90 -16.55
C ARG A 223 -10.00 3.80 -17.12
N ALA A 224 -11.00 4.13 -16.31
CA ALA A 224 -12.09 5.01 -16.72
C ALA A 224 -11.58 6.43 -17.07
N MET A 225 -10.70 6.99 -16.24
CA MET A 225 -10.07 8.28 -16.49
C MET A 225 -9.22 8.27 -17.77
N CYS A 226 -8.41 7.23 -17.98
CA CYS A 226 -7.56 7.07 -19.16
C CYS A 226 -8.34 6.95 -20.47
N ARG A 227 -9.46 6.22 -20.44
CA ARG A 227 -10.39 6.13 -21.56
C ARG A 227 -11.07 7.48 -21.82
N ALA A 228 -11.50 8.18 -20.77
CA ALA A 228 -12.07 9.52 -20.88
C ALA A 228 -11.05 10.55 -21.43
N ALA A 229 -9.78 10.41 -21.09
CA ALA A 229 -8.68 11.23 -21.62
C ALA A 229 -8.29 10.88 -23.06
N GLY A 230 -8.88 9.84 -23.66
CA GLY A 230 -8.54 9.37 -25.00
C GLY A 230 -7.16 8.71 -25.11
N GLN A 231 -6.56 8.33 -23.98
CA GLN A 231 -5.22 7.74 -23.91
C GLN A 231 -5.22 6.22 -23.80
N SER A 232 -6.39 5.59 -23.60
CA SER A 232 -6.50 4.13 -23.53
C SER A 232 -7.74 3.65 -24.30
N GLY A 233 -7.62 2.55 -25.04
CA GLY A 233 -8.77 1.96 -25.75
C GLY A 233 -8.41 0.79 -26.67
N THR A 234 -9.29 -0.21 -26.76
CA THR A 234 -9.18 -1.39 -27.64
C THR A 234 -9.51 -1.10 -29.11
N ASN A 235 -10.14 0.05 -29.40
CA ASN A 235 -10.67 0.41 -30.71
C ASN A 235 -9.86 1.50 -31.45
N THR A 236 -8.59 1.68 -31.11
CA THR A 236 -7.72 2.51 -31.94
C THR A 236 -6.46 1.75 -32.27
N ALA A 237 -6.04 1.82 -33.53
CA ALA A 237 -4.71 1.40 -33.98
C ALA A 237 -3.56 2.21 -33.31
N TYR A 238 -3.86 2.99 -32.26
CA TYR A 238 -3.06 4.06 -31.67
C TYR A 238 -3.22 4.18 -30.13
N GLY A 239 -3.95 3.29 -29.45
CA GLY A 239 -4.15 3.35 -27.99
C GLY A 239 -2.93 2.83 -27.24
N GLN A 240 -2.40 3.60 -26.28
CA GLN A 240 -1.25 3.17 -25.49
C GLN A 240 -1.65 2.18 -24.37
N PRO A 241 -0.73 1.31 -23.93
CA PRO A 241 -0.95 0.45 -22.76
C PRO A 241 -1.40 1.25 -21.54
N LEU A 242 -2.31 0.68 -20.73
CA LEU A 242 -2.93 1.39 -19.61
C LEU A 242 -1.90 1.94 -18.61
N HIS A 243 -0.80 1.21 -18.37
CA HIS A 243 0.27 1.63 -17.46
C HIS A 243 1.09 2.86 -17.91
N LYS A 244 0.93 3.29 -19.16
CA LYS A 244 1.56 4.50 -19.71
C LYS A 244 0.65 5.73 -19.67
N CYS A 245 -0.60 5.56 -19.23
CA CYS A 245 -1.56 6.64 -19.20
C CYS A 245 -1.19 7.73 -18.18
N ASP A 246 -1.20 8.99 -18.64
CA ASP A 246 -1.07 10.18 -17.80
C ASP A 246 -2.28 11.09 -18.04
N ILE A 247 -3.15 11.20 -17.05
CA ILE A 247 -4.39 11.99 -17.18
C ILE A 247 -4.16 13.51 -17.08
N TYR A 248 -2.93 13.96 -16.85
CA TYR A 248 -2.59 15.38 -16.70
C TYR A 248 -3.18 16.25 -17.82
N ARG A 249 -3.78 17.39 -17.45
CA ARG A 249 -4.51 18.32 -18.34
C ARG A 249 -5.76 17.76 -19.04
N SER A 250 -6.23 16.55 -18.70
CA SER A 250 -7.51 16.04 -19.20
C SER A 250 -8.68 16.48 -18.34
N LYS A 251 -9.46 17.45 -18.84
CA LYS A 251 -10.71 17.90 -18.18
C LYS A 251 -11.76 16.80 -18.16
N GLU A 252 -11.73 15.91 -19.16
CA GLU A 252 -12.59 14.74 -19.26
C GLU A 252 -12.33 13.75 -18.13
N ALA A 253 -11.07 13.45 -17.83
CA ALA A 253 -10.67 12.65 -16.66
C ALA A 253 -11.08 13.34 -15.34
N GLY A 254 -10.85 14.65 -15.24
CA GLY A 254 -11.29 15.44 -14.08
C GLY A 254 -12.80 15.38 -13.82
N ARG A 255 -13.62 15.28 -14.87
CA ARG A 255 -15.08 15.09 -14.74
C ARG A 255 -15.44 13.75 -14.09
N ILE A 256 -14.67 12.69 -14.35
CA ILE A 256 -14.85 11.38 -13.70
C ILE A 256 -14.57 11.50 -12.20
N LEU A 257 -13.46 12.13 -11.83
CA LEU A 257 -13.09 12.39 -10.44
C LEU A 257 -14.15 13.21 -9.71
N ALA A 258 -14.58 14.33 -10.29
CA ALA A 258 -15.60 15.18 -9.68
C ALA A 258 -16.89 14.41 -9.39
N LYS A 259 -17.37 13.60 -10.34
CA LYS A 259 -18.57 12.76 -10.16
C LYS A 259 -18.40 11.70 -9.06
N LEU A 260 -17.23 11.07 -8.97
CA LEU A 260 -16.95 10.10 -7.89
C LEU A 260 -16.97 10.77 -6.51
N MET A 261 -16.53 12.03 -6.43
CA MET A 261 -16.29 12.72 -5.17
C MET A 261 -17.48 13.55 -4.67
N GLU A 262 -18.25 14.20 -5.56
CA GLU A 262 -19.27 15.21 -5.19
C GLU A 262 -20.44 14.67 -4.33
N LYS A 263 -20.72 13.37 -4.46
CA LYS A 263 -21.81 12.70 -3.74
C LYS A 263 -21.43 12.32 -2.32
N GLY A 264 -20.14 12.18 -2.03
CA GLY A 264 -19.68 11.57 -0.79
C GLY A 264 -20.42 10.26 -0.50
N ALA A 265 -21.00 10.14 0.69
CA ALA A 265 -21.77 8.97 1.11
C ALA A 265 -23.30 9.14 0.97
N SER A 266 -23.78 10.08 0.16
CA SER A 266 -25.21 10.36 0.01
C SER A 266 -25.96 9.35 -0.85
N GLU A 267 -25.24 8.58 -1.68
CA GLU A 267 -25.80 7.61 -2.63
C GLU A 267 -25.10 6.25 -2.48
N PRO A 268 -25.76 5.13 -2.84
CA PRO A 268 -25.11 3.83 -2.84
C PRO A 268 -23.84 3.81 -3.69
N TRP A 269 -22.75 3.25 -3.15
CA TRP A 269 -21.43 3.30 -3.81
C TRP A 269 -21.42 2.74 -5.24
N SER A 270 -22.25 1.73 -5.53
CA SER A 270 -22.37 1.14 -6.87
C SER A 270 -23.01 2.09 -7.88
N GLU A 271 -23.92 2.96 -7.43
CA GLU A 271 -24.55 3.99 -8.26
C GLU A 271 -23.58 5.14 -8.53
N VAL A 272 -22.83 5.57 -7.50
CA VAL A 272 -21.75 6.55 -7.64
C VAL A 272 -20.69 6.06 -8.63
N LEU A 273 -20.27 4.80 -8.52
CA LEU A 273 -19.33 4.19 -9.46
C LEU A 273 -19.91 4.19 -10.88
N TYR A 274 -21.15 3.75 -11.06
CA TYR A 274 -21.78 3.66 -12.37
C TYR A 274 -21.92 5.02 -13.04
N ALA A 275 -22.34 6.04 -12.30
CA ALA A 275 -22.50 7.40 -12.82
C ALA A 275 -21.18 8.01 -13.33
N ALA A 276 -20.05 7.58 -12.75
CA ALA A 276 -18.72 8.04 -13.13
C ALA A 276 -18.07 7.17 -14.21
N THR A 277 -18.06 5.85 -14.06
CA THR A 277 -17.24 4.92 -14.88
C THR A 277 -18.06 4.03 -15.81
N GLY A 278 -19.37 3.90 -15.58
CA GLY A 278 -20.23 2.93 -16.25
C GLY A 278 -20.15 1.51 -15.67
N GLU A 279 -19.38 1.29 -14.62
CA GLU A 279 -19.23 -0.01 -13.93
C GLU A 279 -20.01 0.00 -12.60
N THR A 280 -20.56 -1.15 -12.17
CA THR A 280 -21.38 -1.25 -10.94
C THR A 280 -20.77 -2.11 -9.85
N LYS A 281 -19.66 -2.81 -10.13
CA LYS A 281 -19.05 -3.80 -9.26
C LYS A 281 -17.56 -3.59 -9.18
N LEU A 282 -16.95 -4.09 -8.11
CA LEU A 282 -15.50 -4.26 -8.04
C LEU A 282 -15.08 -5.30 -9.08
N ASP A 283 -14.10 -4.94 -9.91
CA ASP A 283 -13.63 -5.74 -11.04
C ASP A 283 -12.10 -5.73 -11.13
N GLY A 284 -11.50 -6.89 -10.90
CA GLY A 284 -10.05 -7.09 -11.00
C GLY A 284 -9.50 -7.08 -12.43
N SER A 285 -10.36 -7.02 -13.45
CA SER A 285 -9.92 -6.98 -14.86
C SER A 285 -9.05 -5.75 -15.16
N ALA A 286 -9.29 -4.62 -14.51
CA ALA A 286 -8.51 -3.40 -14.70
C ALA A 286 -7.06 -3.54 -14.18
N ILE A 287 -6.86 -4.25 -13.06
CA ILE A 287 -5.53 -4.60 -12.55
C ILE A 287 -4.81 -5.45 -13.60
N ARG A 288 -5.47 -6.49 -14.11
CA ARG A 288 -4.87 -7.39 -15.10
C ARG A 288 -4.55 -6.69 -16.41
N GLU A 289 -5.43 -5.82 -16.90
CA GLU A 289 -5.19 -4.99 -18.08
C GLU A 289 -3.96 -4.08 -17.90
N PHE A 290 -3.81 -3.47 -16.72
CA PHE A 290 -2.66 -2.63 -16.39
C PHE A 290 -1.35 -3.44 -16.40
N PHE A 291 -1.33 -4.59 -15.74
CA PHE A 291 -0.15 -5.44 -15.57
C PHE A 291 0.05 -6.49 -16.67
N GLN A 292 -0.78 -6.49 -17.73
CA GLN A 292 -0.74 -7.53 -18.77
C GLN A 292 0.67 -7.79 -19.34
N PRO A 293 1.49 -6.76 -19.68
CA PRO A 293 2.83 -6.99 -20.20
C PRO A 293 3.76 -7.70 -19.20
N LEU A 294 3.63 -7.37 -17.90
CA LEU A 294 4.38 -8.02 -16.84
C LEU A 294 3.89 -9.46 -16.62
N GLU A 295 2.58 -9.67 -16.65
CA GLU A 295 2.00 -11.01 -16.49
C GLU A 295 2.51 -11.96 -17.58
N ASP A 296 2.53 -11.50 -18.83
CA ASP A 296 3.05 -12.26 -19.96
C ASP A 296 4.55 -12.54 -19.82
N TRP A 297 5.32 -11.53 -19.40
CA TRP A 297 6.75 -11.68 -19.14
C TRP A 297 7.03 -12.71 -18.03
N LEU A 298 6.35 -12.62 -16.89
CA LEU A 298 6.50 -13.54 -15.76
C LEU A 298 6.11 -14.98 -16.13
N ARG A 299 5.05 -15.16 -16.92
CA ARG A 299 4.64 -16.49 -17.41
C ARG A 299 5.72 -17.13 -18.28
N ASN A 300 6.34 -16.35 -19.16
CA ASN A 300 7.42 -16.83 -20.01
C ASN A 300 8.69 -17.10 -19.21
N GLU A 301 9.04 -16.20 -18.29
CA GLU A 301 10.23 -16.33 -17.46
C GLU A 301 10.14 -17.55 -16.53
N ASN A 302 9.02 -17.74 -15.83
CA ASN A 302 8.81 -18.92 -14.97
C ASN A 302 8.87 -20.22 -15.76
N ARG A 303 8.39 -20.25 -17.01
CA ARG A 303 8.53 -21.42 -17.90
C ARG A 303 9.99 -21.65 -18.32
N ARG A 304 10.71 -20.57 -18.61
CA ARG A 304 12.12 -20.59 -19.04
C ARG A 304 13.03 -21.09 -17.91
N THR A 305 12.79 -20.67 -16.67
CA THR A 305 13.56 -21.08 -15.48
C THR A 305 12.99 -22.31 -14.77
N GLN A 306 11.85 -22.84 -15.25
CA GLN A 306 11.18 -24.03 -14.71
C GLN A 306 10.71 -23.87 -13.26
N GLU A 307 10.24 -22.68 -12.89
CA GLU A 307 9.71 -22.42 -11.55
C GLU A 307 8.39 -23.16 -11.31
N PHE A 308 8.21 -23.59 -10.06
CA PHE A 308 6.91 -24.04 -9.57
C PHE A 308 6.03 -22.83 -9.20
N VAL A 309 4.88 -22.68 -9.87
CA VAL A 309 3.94 -21.59 -9.58
C VAL A 309 2.96 -22.02 -8.50
N GLY A 310 3.18 -21.51 -7.29
CA GLY A 310 2.41 -21.81 -6.09
C GLY A 310 3.35 -22.10 -4.92
N TRP A 311 2.77 -22.55 -3.82
CA TRP A 311 3.52 -23.02 -2.65
C TRP A 311 2.85 -24.28 -2.10
N SER A 312 3.65 -25.13 -1.47
CA SER A 312 3.20 -26.37 -0.85
C SER A 312 3.31 -26.22 0.67
N TYR A 313 2.32 -26.77 1.37
CA TYR A 313 2.37 -26.86 2.82
C TYR A 313 3.52 -27.76 3.27
N ASP A 314 4.42 -27.24 4.11
CA ASP A 314 5.62 -27.92 4.58
C ASP A 314 5.78 -27.96 6.11
N GLY A 315 4.76 -27.53 6.88
CA GLY A 315 4.66 -27.80 8.32
C GLY A 315 3.89 -26.75 9.13
N ASP A 316 3.57 -27.08 10.38
CA ASP A 316 2.90 -26.12 11.27
C ASP A 316 3.91 -25.07 11.77
N TYR A 317 3.64 -23.79 11.52
CA TYR A 317 4.53 -22.67 11.87
C TYR A 317 4.21 -21.98 13.19
N CYS A 318 3.13 -22.40 13.83
CA CYS A 318 2.71 -21.87 15.12
C CYS A 318 2.21 -22.99 16.02
N LYS A 319 2.65 -22.97 17.29
CA LYS A 319 2.33 -23.99 18.30
C LYS A 319 1.74 -23.35 19.56
N TYR A 320 0.93 -24.10 20.30
CA TYR A 320 0.29 -23.62 21.53
C TYR A 320 1.30 -23.17 22.60
N SER A 321 2.37 -23.93 22.80
CA SER A 321 3.53 -23.52 23.59
C SER A 321 4.82 -24.10 23.01
N ILE A 322 5.91 -23.34 23.07
CA ILE A 322 7.24 -23.80 22.64
C ILE A 322 7.73 -24.96 23.53
N GLU A 323 7.30 -25.02 24.80
CA GLU A 323 7.65 -26.09 25.74
C GLU A 323 7.05 -27.46 25.34
N THR A 324 5.89 -27.48 24.69
CA THR A 324 5.33 -28.71 24.10
C THR A 324 5.98 -29.12 22.78
N ALA A 325 6.80 -28.25 22.18
CA ALA A 325 7.58 -28.56 20.99
C ALA A 325 8.94 -29.13 21.41
N ASN A 326 8.98 -30.41 21.79
CA ASN A 326 10.20 -31.22 21.87
C ASN A 326 10.87 -31.41 20.49
N LEU A 327 10.82 -30.41 19.61
CA LEU A 327 11.21 -30.47 18.22
C LEU A 327 12.22 -29.36 17.93
N GLN A 328 13.48 -29.79 17.79
CA GLN A 328 14.45 -29.11 16.96
C GLN A 328 13.82 -28.88 15.59
N VAL A 329 13.47 -27.63 15.29
CA VAL A 329 13.05 -27.25 13.93
C VAL A 329 14.30 -27.28 13.06
N TYR A 330 14.54 -28.40 12.38
CA TYR A 330 15.48 -28.46 11.26
C TYR A 330 14.85 -27.76 10.05
N GLY A 331 14.84 -26.44 10.08
CA GLY A 331 14.55 -25.58 8.93
C GLY A 331 15.87 -25.17 8.30
N GLY A 332 16.21 -25.77 7.16
CA GLY A 332 17.37 -25.37 6.37
C GLY A 332 17.15 -24.00 5.74
N PHE A 333 17.85 -22.99 6.25
CA PHE A 333 18.83 -22.17 5.54
C PHE A 333 19.34 -21.08 6.50
N TYR A 334 20.66 -20.91 6.49
CA TYR A 334 21.52 -19.89 7.14
C TYR A 334 22.18 -20.22 8.50
N ASN A 335 23.50 -20.34 8.35
CA ASN A 335 24.59 -20.21 9.30
C ASN A 335 24.92 -21.43 10.17
N THR A 336 25.91 -22.18 9.68
CA THR A 336 26.90 -22.88 10.50
C THR A 336 27.56 -21.87 11.44
N ALA A 337 26.90 -21.58 12.55
CA ALA A 337 27.53 -21.08 13.76
C ALA A 337 27.41 -22.23 14.77
N SER A 338 28.54 -22.78 15.18
CA SER A 338 28.62 -23.72 16.28
C SER A 338 27.99 -23.07 17.52
N SER A 339 26.88 -23.61 17.99
CA SER A 339 26.27 -23.19 19.25
C SER A 339 27.23 -23.51 20.39
N ILE A 340 27.81 -22.48 21.01
CA ILE A 340 28.51 -22.63 22.29
C ILE A 340 27.43 -22.88 23.33
N THR A 341 27.41 -24.07 23.92
CA THR A 341 26.46 -24.40 25.00
C THR A 341 26.89 -23.72 26.31
N SER A 342 25.98 -23.55 27.26
CA SER A 342 26.30 -23.00 28.59
C SER A 342 27.40 -23.81 29.31
N MET A 343 27.54 -25.09 28.97
CA MET A 343 28.59 -25.98 29.46
C MET A 343 29.96 -25.63 28.88
N ASP A 344 30.03 -25.21 27.61
CA ASP A 344 31.27 -24.78 26.96
C ASP A 344 31.78 -23.44 27.51
N MET A 345 30.86 -22.51 27.81
CA MET A 345 31.17 -21.26 28.53
C MET A 345 31.68 -21.52 29.96
N PHE A 346 31.10 -22.53 30.64
CA PHE A 346 31.55 -22.91 31.98
C PHE A 346 32.96 -23.50 31.96
N ILE A 347 33.26 -24.36 30.98
CA ILE A 347 34.59 -24.95 30.78
C ILE A 347 35.60 -23.86 30.40
N TYR A 348 35.26 -22.92 29.53
CA TYR A 348 36.14 -21.80 29.20
C TYR A 348 36.42 -20.89 30.41
N CYS A 349 35.40 -20.56 31.21
CA CYS A 349 35.58 -19.81 32.45
C CYS A 349 36.44 -20.58 33.48
N LEU A 350 36.33 -21.91 33.55
CA LEU A 350 37.17 -22.74 34.41
C LEU A 350 38.63 -22.76 33.93
N ILE A 351 38.87 -22.87 32.62
CA ILE A 351 40.22 -22.87 32.04
C ILE A 351 40.90 -21.50 32.22
N ILE A 352 40.16 -20.40 32.06
CA ILE A 352 40.68 -19.04 32.28
C ILE A 352 41.01 -18.82 33.77
N SER A 353 40.12 -19.22 34.68
CA SER A 353 40.36 -19.07 36.11
C SER A 353 41.53 -19.93 36.61
N VAL A 354 41.71 -21.15 36.11
CA VAL A 354 42.89 -21.98 36.42
C VAL A 354 44.19 -21.36 35.89
N ASN A 355 44.19 -20.81 34.67
CA ASN A 355 45.38 -20.14 34.12
C ASN A 355 45.74 -18.84 34.86
N VAL A 356 44.75 -18.08 35.32
CA VAL A 356 44.96 -16.86 36.13
C VAL A 356 45.51 -17.18 37.52
N PHE A 357 45.11 -18.32 38.12
CA PHE A 357 45.69 -18.79 39.37
C PHE A 357 47.11 -19.36 39.18
N TYR A 358 47.38 -20.06 38.09
CA TYR A 358 48.71 -20.62 37.82
C TYR A 358 49.76 -19.55 37.52
N ASN A 359 49.40 -18.48 36.79
CA ASN A 359 50.28 -17.33 36.52
C ASN A 359 50.46 -16.35 37.68
N LYS A 360 49.80 -16.58 38.83
CA LYS A 360 50.04 -15.83 40.08
C LYS A 360 50.91 -16.58 41.09
N MET A 361 51.30 -17.83 40.80
CA MET A 361 52.12 -18.68 41.67
C MET A 361 53.55 -18.91 41.15
N TYR A 362 53.98 -18.19 40.11
CA TYR A 362 55.38 -18.10 39.67
C TYR A 362 55.78 -16.66 39.38
#